data_AF-A0AAU8SED3-F1
#
_entry.id   AF-A0AAU8SED3-F1
#
_cell.length_a   1.000
_cell.length_b   1.000
_cell.length_c   1.000
_cell.angle_alpha   90.00
_cell.angle_beta   90.00
_cell.angle_gamma   90.00
#
_symmetry.space_group_name_H-M   'P 1'
#
loop_
_entity.id
_entity.type
_entity.pdbx_description
1 polymer ?
#
loop_
_entity_poly.entity_id
_entity_poly.type
_entity_poly.pdbx_seq_one_letter_code
_entity_poly.pdbx_strand_id
1 'polypeptide(L)'
;MPSINVNLPPIRLYAEVKGGELKQIAQSASNGAGEIDASRLVSTAAGIRLDEAQELALTNGRLFEAGLSMAMLDHPGDVGRVYQRFGNTLSTVLESVLTPQGQLADTPVMFQGQRQSMSQVFQRTLTNPLEPTSDQIGRQPPGKESEGVRNWIMTELRSPIIGDDGRYMPGRDARDLLSRIKMLSSFGTTVWQLMQVKDAPENVEAIRKMLKPLGNGVAEQFADRYAQFTQRTRTTNFDDAVSRMRSERVPLIDGEPVNGIYTSAAQHGLGFGNVMVTSSDPVVEARLRAALHADASYGNINGIARQGAPIEPGASGLPERPFMMSAKEIAPDHPVMEIYQNLFATASDGTERTFLEALDAHAFPHGVGVNRWQPNGTFAVESNLRGLPSAGAQSGGTCDVLLALNTLSDEPLYGRADVVEPATLGIAAFMNYGGYHTFAETVPVGMSMANGDDEFNPSSGAMPVSIGQPIFEPLTTDIQHEDLYNRVANMAIGYTNAPFDDVQAIRNAYGQTHEMLCNEHPELRHMGTVSIQTTRVGLDDQR
;
A
#
# COMPACT_ATOMS: atom_id res chain seq x y z
N MET A 1 15.74 17.97 1.10
CA MET A 1 16.78 16.92 1.15
C MET A 1 17.66 17.12 -0.09
N PRO A 2 18.81 16.47 -0.22
CA PRO A 2 19.65 16.70 -1.38
C PRO A 2 19.01 16.07 -2.61
N SER A 3 19.04 16.80 -3.72
CA SER A 3 18.68 16.27 -5.03
C SER A 3 19.63 15.17 -5.46
N ILE A 4 19.23 14.32 -6.42
CA ILE A 4 20.12 13.30 -6.99
C ILE A 4 21.39 14.00 -7.53
N ASN A 5 22.55 13.64 -6.98
CA ASN A 5 23.82 14.22 -7.34
C ASN A 5 24.38 13.50 -8.57
N VAL A 6 24.17 14.11 -9.73
CA VAL A 6 24.66 13.62 -11.04
C VAL A 6 26.18 13.45 -11.12
N ASN A 7 26.94 14.01 -10.17
CA ASN A 7 28.40 13.89 -10.14
C ASN A 7 28.89 12.66 -9.34
N LEU A 8 28.01 11.95 -8.63
CA LEU A 8 28.37 10.70 -7.94
C LEU A 8 28.09 9.49 -8.84
N PRO A 9 28.97 8.46 -8.84
CA PRO A 9 28.73 7.25 -9.62
C PRO A 9 27.49 6.52 -9.09
N PRO A 10 26.64 5.96 -9.97
CA PRO A 10 25.41 5.30 -9.54
C PRO A 10 25.70 3.99 -8.78
N ILE A 11 24.81 3.63 -7.87
CA ILE A 11 24.79 2.30 -7.27
C ILE A 11 24.38 1.30 -8.34
N ARG A 12 25.24 0.33 -8.65
CA ARG A 12 24.97 -0.71 -9.65
C ARG A 12 24.46 -1.98 -8.98
N LEU A 13 23.24 -2.38 -9.35
CA LEU A 13 22.62 -3.62 -8.91
C LEU A 13 22.53 -4.62 -10.07
N TYR A 14 22.66 -5.90 -9.76
CA TYR A 14 22.50 -7.02 -10.67
C TYR A 14 21.40 -7.93 -10.12
N ALA A 15 20.27 -7.98 -10.82
CA ALA A 15 19.14 -8.84 -10.51
C ALA A 15 19.24 -10.13 -11.32
N GLU A 16 19.55 -11.24 -10.67
CA GLU A 16 19.64 -12.55 -11.31
C GLU A 16 18.23 -13.15 -11.49
N VAL A 17 17.87 -13.44 -12.74
CA VAL A 17 16.54 -13.91 -13.12
C VAL A 17 16.63 -15.27 -13.77
N LYS A 18 15.81 -16.23 -13.33
CA LYS A 18 15.68 -17.56 -13.94
C LYS A 18 14.21 -17.85 -14.24
N GLY A 19 13.88 -18.16 -15.49
CA GLY A 19 12.52 -18.46 -15.91
C GLY A 19 11.53 -17.29 -15.72
N GLY A 20 12.02 -16.05 -15.74
CA GLY A 20 11.22 -14.84 -15.47
C GLY A 20 11.06 -14.49 -13.98
N GLU A 21 11.59 -15.31 -13.07
CA GLU A 21 11.55 -15.05 -11.62
C GLU A 21 12.89 -14.55 -11.09
N LEU A 22 12.83 -13.56 -10.20
CA LEU A 22 13.99 -13.10 -9.44
C LEU A 22 14.51 -14.20 -8.50
N LYS A 23 15.82 -14.44 -8.51
CA LYS A 23 16.51 -15.32 -7.55
C LYS A 23 17.24 -14.54 -6.47
N GLN A 24 18.01 -13.54 -6.88
CA GLN A 24 18.76 -12.69 -5.96
C GLN A 24 19.14 -11.36 -6.60
N ILE A 25 19.50 -10.38 -5.76
CA ILE A 25 20.07 -9.10 -6.18
C ILE A 25 21.41 -8.89 -5.49
N ALA A 26 22.43 -8.55 -6.27
CA ALA A 26 23.75 -8.20 -5.78
C ALA A 26 24.12 -6.76 -6.16
N GLN A 27 24.84 -6.07 -5.27
CA GLN A 27 25.41 -4.75 -5.50
C GLN A 27 26.89 -4.90 -5.87
N SER A 28 27.34 -4.22 -6.91
CA SER A 28 28.77 -4.15 -7.24
C SER A 28 29.44 -3.01 -6.47
N ALA A 29 30.56 -3.32 -5.82
CA ALA A 29 31.47 -2.29 -5.33
C ALA A 29 32.37 -1.86 -6.50
N SER A 30 32.16 -0.64 -7.01
CA SER A 30 33.15 0.01 -7.86
C SER A 30 34.00 0.93 -6.99
N ASN A 31 35.30 0.71 -6.94
CA ASN A 31 36.26 1.49 -6.14
C ASN A 31 36.64 2.84 -6.82
N GLY A 32 35.77 3.40 -7.67
CA GLY A 32 36.05 4.65 -8.40
C GLY A 32 37.12 4.53 -9.50
N ALA A 33 37.79 3.37 -9.63
CA ALA A 33 38.82 3.11 -10.65
C ALA A 33 38.34 2.21 -11.81
N GLY A 34 37.07 1.79 -11.80
CA GLY A 34 36.49 0.94 -12.85
C GLY A 34 36.77 -0.56 -12.72
N GLU A 35 37.45 -1.00 -11.65
CA GLU A 35 37.59 -2.43 -11.32
C GLU A 35 36.46 -2.87 -10.38
N ILE A 36 35.82 -4.00 -10.72
CA ILE A 36 34.78 -4.65 -9.90
C ILE A 36 35.51 -5.56 -8.90
N ASP A 37 35.66 -5.10 -7.65
CA ASP A 37 36.48 -5.80 -6.65
C ASP A 37 35.69 -6.91 -5.91
N ALA A 38 34.38 -6.73 -5.67
CA ALA A 38 33.51 -7.73 -5.05
C ALA A 38 32.01 -7.40 -5.24
N SER A 39 31.16 -8.42 -5.39
CA SER A 39 29.70 -8.29 -5.36
C SER A 39 29.16 -8.61 -3.96
N ARG A 40 28.39 -7.69 -3.37
CA ARG A 40 27.66 -7.89 -2.10
C ARG A 40 26.25 -8.37 -2.41
N LEU A 41 25.86 -9.52 -1.87
CA LEU A 41 24.47 -10.00 -1.95
C LEU A 41 23.57 -9.11 -1.07
N VAL A 42 22.60 -8.42 -1.67
CA VAL A 42 21.72 -7.45 -0.98
C VAL A 42 20.27 -7.91 -0.87
N SER A 43 19.83 -8.89 -1.68
CA SER A 43 18.47 -9.43 -1.59
C SER A 43 18.39 -10.89 -2.03
N THR A 44 17.60 -11.68 -1.29
CA THR A 44 17.25 -13.07 -1.64
C THR A 44 15.78 -13.34 -1.32
N ALA A 45 15.32 -14.58 -1.53
CA ALA A 45 14.00 -15.02 -1.10
C ALA A 45 13.71 -14.78 0.39
N ALA A 46 14.76 -14.69 1.24
CA ALA A 46 14.67 -14.43 2.68
C ALA A 46 14.49 -12.94 3.03
N GLY A 47 14.51 -12.04 2.04
CA GLY A 47 14.38 -10.60 2.20
C GLY A 47 15.66 -9.83 1.86
N ILE A 48 15.60 -8.52 2.12
CA ILE A 48 16.67 -7.56 1.89
C ILE A 48 17.66 -7.59 3.06
N ARG A 49 18.96 -7.49 2.76
CA ARG A 49 20.05 -7.47 3.75
C ARG A 49 20.56 -6.06 3.95
N LEU A 50 20.26 -5.50 5.10
CA LEU A 50 20.66 -4.16 5.51
C LEU A 50 21.75 -4.23 6.59
N ASP A 51 22.64 -3.25 6.61
CA ASP A 51 23.52 -3.01 7.75
C ASP A 51 22.82 -2.13 8.81
N GLU A 52 23.47 -1.98 9.96
CA GLU A 52 22.91 -1.27 11.12
C GLU A 52 22.54 0.19 10.78
N ALA A 53 23.42 0.90 10.07
CA ALA A 53 23.18 2.27 9.64
C ALA A 53 21.95 2.38 8.74
N GLN A 54 21.79 1.44 7.79
CA GLN A 54 20.62 1.35 6.93
C GLN A 54 19.34 1.07 7.73
N GLU A 55 19.36 0.15 8.68
CA GLU A 55 18.21 -0.14 9.54
C GLU A 55 17.79 1.07 10.39
N LEU A 56 18.75 1.84 10.93
CA LEU A 56 18.47 3.08 11.65
C LEU A 56 17.82 4.13 10.73
N ALA A 57 18.32 4.28 9.50
CA ALA A 57 17.73 5.19 8.52
C ALA A 57 16.30 4.79 8.15
N LEU A 58 16.03 3.50 7.94
CA LEU A 58 14.67 3.01 7.67
C LEU A 58 13.75 3.20 8.88
N THR A 59 14.25 3.02 10.09
CA THR A 59 13.49 3.27 11.33
C THR A 59 13.10 4.75 11.43
N ASN A 60 14.01 5.67 11.10
CA ASN A 60 13.71 7.11 11.05
C ASN A 60 12.59 7.40 10.02
N GLY A 61 12.64 6.77 8.85
CA GLY A 61 11.57 6.86 7.85
C GLY A 61 10.22 6.33 8.36
N ARG A 62 10.21 5.17 9.04
CA ARG A 62 8.98 4.60 9.62
C ARG A 62 8.36 5.51 10.68
N LEU A 63 9.17 6.12 11.54
CA LEU A 63 8.71 7.08 12.56
C LEU A 63 8.13 8.35 11.94
N PHE A 64 8.79 8.89 10.89
CA PHE A 64 8.26 10.00 10.12
C PHE A 64 6.90 9.67 9.48
N GLU A 65 6.81 8.54 8.78
CA GLU A 65 5.57 8.11 8.13
C GLU A 65 4.43 7.87 9.13
N ALA A 66 4.73 7.29 10.29
CA ALA A 66 3.75 7.09 11.36
C ALA A 66 3.26 8.42 11.94
N GLY A 67 4.18 9.32 12.30
CA GLY A 67 3.83 10.66 12.81
C GLY A 67 2.96 11.45 11.85
N LEU A 68 3.35 11.45 10.58
CA LEU A 68 2.61 12.18 9.55
C LEU A 68 1.26 11.52 9.23
N SER A 69 1.18 10.19 9.26
CA SER A 69 -0.09 9.47 9.12
C SER A 69 -1.05 9.77 10.26
N MET A 70 -0.58 9.82 11.51
CA MET A 70 -1.40 10.21 12.66
C MET A 70 -1.96 11.62 12.49
N ALA A 71 -1.11 12.59 12.13
CA ALA A 71 -1.56 13.97 11.91
C ALA A 71 -2.62 14.08 10.79
N MET A 72 -2.44 13.34 9.69
CA MET A 72 -3.42 13.27 8.60
C MET A 72 -4.73 12.60 9.02
N LEU A 73 -4.66 11.56 9.85
CA LEU A 73 -5.84 10.83 10.31
C LEU A 73 -6.62 11.59 11.38
N ASP A 74 -5.95 12.33 12.26
CA ASP A 74 -6.62 13.15 13.28
C ASP A 74 -7.21 14.45 12.70
N HIS A 75 -6.58 15.03 11.67
CA HIS A 75 -6.99 16.31 11.10
C HIS A 75 -7.17 16.27 9.57
N PRO A 76 -8.11 15.49 9.04
CA PRO A 76 -8.10 15.11 7.62
C PRO A 76 -8.38 16.23 6.62
N GLY A 77 -9.04 17.34 6.97
CA GLY A 77 -9.22 18.47 6.04
C GLY A 77 -9.84 18.06 4.68
N ASP A 78 -9.19 18.43 3.58
CA ASP A 78 -9.60 18.04 2.22
C ASP A 78 -9.51 16.54 1.97
N VAL A 79 -8.55 15.83 2.59
CA VAL A 79 -8.46 14.36 2.53
C VAL A 79 -9.81 13.76 2.92
N GLY A 80 -10.33 14.16 4.07
CA GLY A 80 -11.60 13.66 4.58
C GLY A 80 -12.79 14.09 3.71
N ARG A 81 -12.78 15.31 3.15
CA ARG A 81 -13.82 15.78 2.21
C ARG A 81 -13.86 14.95 0.92
N VAL A 82 -12.71 14.59 0.36
CA VAL A 82 -12.64 13.73 -0.83
C VAL A 82 -13.27 12.37 -0.53
N TYR A 83 -12.87 11.73 0.57
CA TYR A 83 -13.43 10.42 0.96
C TYR A 83 -14.90 10.48 1.36
N GLN A 84 -15.37 11.62 1.88
CA GLN A 84 -16.79 11.86 2.11
C GLN A 84 -17.57 11.93 0.79
N ARG A 85 -17.10 12.73 -0.17
CA ARG A 85 -17.72 12.86 -1.51
C ARG A 85 -17.82 11.50 -2.19
N PHE A 86 -16.69 10.81 -2.34
CA PHE A 86 -16.67 9.53 -3.04
C PHE A 86 -17.35 8.40 -2.28
N GLY A 87 -17.38 8.45 -0.94
CA GLY A 87 -18.18 7.54 -0.13
C GLY A 87 -19.68 7.67 -0.45
N ASN A 88 -20.19 8.90 -0.52
CA ASN A 88 -21.59 9.14 -0.90
C ASN A 88 -21.88 8.61 -2.31
N THR A 89 -21.01 8.91 -3.28
CA THR A 89 -21.14 8.42 -4.65
C THR A 89 -21.12 6.89 -4.73
N LEU A 90 -20.22 6.24 -3.99
CA LEU A 90 -20.15 4.79 -3.90
C LEU A 90 -21.45 4.20 -3.34
N SER A 91 -22.05 4.84 -2.32
CA SER A 91 -23.34 4.38 -1.77
C SER A 91 -24.43 4.34 -2.85
N THR A 92 -24.53 5.37 -3.70
CA THR A 92 -25.52 5.44 -4.78
C THR A 92 -25.36 4.27 -5.77
N VAL A 93 -24.12 3.92 -6.11
CA VAL A 93 -23.81 2.81 -7.03
C VAL A 93 -24.13 1.45 -6.38
N LEU A 94 -23.78 1.28 -5.10
CA LEU A 94 -23.99 0.04 -4.35
C LEU A 94 -25.45 -0.26 -4.02
N GLU A 95 -26.35 0.73 -4.05
CA GLU A 95 -27.79 0.52 -3.84
C GLU A 95 -28.36 -0.54 -4.78
N SER A 96 -27.88 -0.55 -6.03
CA SER A 96 -28.34 -1.46 -7.07
C SER A 96 -27.91 -2.92 -6.85
N VAL A 97 -26.99 -3.19 -5.92
CA VAL A 97 -26.42 -4.54 -5.69
C VAL A 97 -26.62 -5.03 -4.26
N LEU A 98 -26.39 -4.16 -3.25
CA LEU A 98 -26.31 -4.59 -1.85
C LEU A 98 -27.64 -4.52 -1.10
N THR A 99 -28.61 -3.77 -1.60
CA THR A 99 -29.91 -3.61 -0.94
C THR A 99 -30.89 -4.72 -1.33
N PRO A 100 -31.92 -5.01 -0.49
CA PRO A 100 -32.92 -6.02 -0.82
C PRO A 100 -33.68 -5.75 -2.14
N GLN A 101 -33.74 -4.50 -2.60
CA GLN A 101 -34.37 -4.08 -3.86
C GLN A 101 -33.35 -3.94 -5.01
N GLY A 102 -32.10 -4.35 -4.80
CA GLY A 102 -31.00 -4.18 -5.75
C GLY A 102 -31.25 -4.93 -7.07
N GLN A 103 -31.57 -4.19 -8.12
CA GLN A 103 -31.92 -4.75 -9.44
C GLN A 103 -30.75 -5.48 -10.13
N LEU A 104 -29.51 -5.21 -9.73
CA LEU A 104 -28.31 -5.82 -10.29
C LEU A 104 -27.77 -6.99 -9.45
N ALA A 105 -28.37 -7.31 -8.31
CA ALA A 105 -27.86 -8.34 -7.40
C ALA A 105 -27.67 -9.72 -8.07
N ASP A 106 -28.62 -10.11 -8.94
CA ASP A 106 -28.61 -11.38 -9.67
C ASP A 106 -28.00 -11.25 -11.08
N THR A 107 -27.47 -10.07 -11.44
CA THR A 107 -26.85 -9.88 -12.75
C THR A 107 -25.63 -10.81 -12.86
N PRO A 108 -25.60 -11.71 -13.87
CA PRO A 108 -24.48 -12.60 -14.04
C PRO A 108 -23.27 -11.84 -14.59
N VAL A 109 -22.11 -12.11 -14.00
CA VAL A 109 -20.79 -11.60 -14.41
C VAL A 109 -19.78 -12.74 -14.41
N MET A 110 -18.70 -12.57 -15.16
CA MET A 110 -17.55 -13.49 -15.14
C MET A 110 -16.53 -13.02 -14.11
N PHE A 111 -16.22 -13.85 -13.14
CA PHE A 111 -15.28 -13.54 -12.07
C PHE A 111 -14.40 -14.75 -11.81
N GLN A 112 -13.07 -14.57 -11.87
CA GLN A 112 -12.07 -15.65 -11.74
C GLN A 112 -12.36 -16.85 -12.67
N GLY A 113 -12.77 -16.56 -13.92
CA GLY A 113 -13.10 -17.57 -14.93
C GLY A 113 -14.42 -18.31 -14.72
N GLN A 114 -15.21 -17.94 -13.70
CA GLN A 114 -16.49 -18.56 -13.39
C GLN A 114 -17.64 -17.54 -13.47
N ARG A 115 -18.81 -18.00 -13.88
CA ARG A 115 -20.03 -17.19 -13.89
C ARG A 115 -20.60 -17.09 -12.47
N GLN A 116 -20.71 -15.89 -11.92
CA GLN A 116 -21.25 -15.61 -10.58
C GLN A 116 -22.24 -14.44 -10.64
N SER A 117 -23.10 -14.30 -9.64
CA SER A 117 -23.93 -13.10 -9.53
C SER A 117 -23.11 -11.91 -9.02
N MET A 118 -23.51 -10.69 -9.40
CA MET A 118 -22.86 -9.48 -8.92
C MET A 118 -22.84 -9.42 -7.38
N SER A 119 -23.93 -9.81 -6.72
CA SER A 119 -24.01 -9.88 -5.26
C SER A 119 -23.01 -10.85 -4.63
N GLN A 120 -22.72 -12.00 -5.26
CA GLN A 120 -21.69 -12.94 -4.81
C GLN A 120 -20.29 -12.35 -4.97
N VAL A 121 -20.02 -11.65 -6.07
CA VAL A 121 -18.74 -10.97 -6.30
C VAL A 121 -18.51 -9.90 -5.22
N PHE A 122 -19.50 -9.05 -4.96
CA PHE A 122 -19.43 -8.04 -3.90
C PHE A 122 -19.38 -8.64 -2.50
N GLN A 123 -20.01 -9.79 -2.28
CA GLN A 123 -19.85 -10.51 -1.02
C GLN A 123 -18.38 -10.86 -0.78
N ARG A 124 -17.71 -11.44 -1.79
CA ARG A 124 -16.29 -11.84 -1.68
C ARG A 124 -15.32 -10.67 -1.58
N THR A 125 -15.56 -9.59 -2.32
CA THR A 125 -14.58 -8.50 -2.51
C THR A 125 -14.81 -7.27 -1.63
N LEU A 126 -16.04 -7.07 -1.15
CA LEU A 126 -16.40 -5.93 -0.30
C LEU A 126 -16.96 -6.37 1.06
N THR A 127 -17.93 -7.28 1.10
CA THR A 127 -18.61 -7.63 2.35
C THR A 127 -17.73 -8.43 3.30
N ASN A 128 -17.20 -9.58 2.88
CA ASN A 128 -16.37 -10.44 3.74
C ASN A 128 -15.12 -9.71 4.28
N PRO A 129 -14.39 -8.90 3.48
CA PRO A 129 -13.24 -8.14 3.99
C PRO A 129 -13.60 -7.03 4.98
N LEU A 130 -14.88 -6.68 5.11
CA LEU A 130 -15.39 -5.66 6.02
C LEU A 130 -16.17 -6.24 7.20
N GLU A 131 -16.29 -7.58 7.28
CA GLU A 131 -16.91 -8.22 8.44
C GLU A 131 -16.10 -7.97 9.72
N PRO A 132 -16.73 -7.91 10.90
CA PRO A 132 -16.06 -7.68 12.18
C PRO A 132 -14.95 -8.69 12.49
N THR A 133 -15.09 -9.92 11.98
CA THR A 133 -14.14 -11.04 12.11
C THR A 133 -12.95 -10.95 11.17
N SER A 134 -12.94 -10.01 10.22
CA SER A 134 -11.84 -9.82 9.29
C SER A 134 -10.59 -9.29 10.01
N ASP A 135 -9.43 -9.53 9.42
CA ASP A 135 -8.16 -8.94 9.86
C ASP A 135 -7.91 -7.55 9.24
N GLN A 136 -8.78 -7.05 8.37
CA GLN A 136 -8.55 -5.80 7.65
C GLN A 136 -8.77 -4.57 8.54
N ILE A 137 -7.95 -3.54 8.35
CA ILE A 137 -8.27 -2.20 8.86
C ILE A 137 -9.46 -1.62 8.09
N GLY A 138 -10.24 -0.76 8.76
CA GLY A 138 -11.46 -0.18 8.21
C GLY A 138 -12.65 -1.15 8.14
N ARG A 139 -12.53 -2.38 8.65
CA ARG A 139 -13.67 -3.30 8.81
C ARG A 139 -14.71 -2.76 9.79
N GLN A 140 -15.88 -3.38 9.81
CA GLN A 140 -16.92 -3.07 10.79
C GLN A 140 -16.36 -3.19 12.22
N PRO A 141 -16.48 -2.14 13.05
CA PRO A 141 -15.99 -2.18 14.41
C PRO A 141 -16.63 -3.33 15.21
N PRO A 142 -15.87 -4.00 16.10
CA PRO A 142 -16.45 -4.93 17.07
C PRO A 142 -17.58 -4.28 17.88
N GLY A 143 -18.64 -5.03 18.17
CA GLY A 143 -19.82 -4.53 18.88
C GLY A 143 -20.93 -3.96 17.98
N LYS A 144 -20.71 -3.86 16.66
CA LYS A 144 -21.74 -3.46 15.68
C LYS A 144 -22.33 -4.64 14.89
N GLU A 145 -22.05 -5.88 15.28
CA GLU A 145 -22.43 -7.10 14.55
C GLU A 145 -23.95 -7.16 14.27
N SER A 146 -24.77 -6.68 15.21
CA SER A 146 -26.23 -6.68 15.10
C SER A 146 -26.79 -5.82 13.97
N GLU A 147 -26.02 -4.84 13.47
CA GLU A 147 -26.45 -3.99 12.35
C GLU A 147 -26.45 -4.76 11.02
N GLY A 148 -25.60 -5.80 10.91
CA GLY A 148 -25.31 -6.51 9.67
C GLY A 148 -24.40 -5.68 8.75
N VAL A 149 -23.30 -6.30 8.31
CA VAL A 149 -22.22 -5.65 7.54
C VAL A 149 -22.70 -4.86 6.32
N ARG A 150 -23.69 -5.34 5.56
CA ARG A 150 -24.24 -4.61 4.39
C ARG A 150 -24.95 -3.32 4.79
N ASN A 151 -25.75 -3.34 5.86
CA ASN A 151 -26.44 -2.14 6.33
C ASN A 151 -25.45 -1.15 6.93
N TRP A 152 -24.46 -1.65 7.67
CA TRP A 152 -23.38 -0.83 8.20
C TRP A 152 -22.60 -0.13 7.08
N ILE A 153 -22.18 -0.85 6.02
CA ILE A 153 -21.51 -0.26 4.85
C ILE A 153 -22.35 0.88 4.25
N MET A 154 -23.63 0.63 3.98
CA MET A 154 -24.50 1.64 3.36
C MET A 154 -24.74 2.85 4.27
N THR A 155 -24.81 2.63 5.60
CA THR A 155 -24.98 3.70 6.59
C THR A 155 -23.72 4.53 6.72
N GLU A 156 -22.57 3.87 6.79
CA GLU A 156 -21.28 4.54 6.94
C GLU A 156 -20.97 5.40 5.71
N LEU A 157 -21.13 4.85 4.50
CA LEU A 157 -20.87 5.59 3.26
C LEU A 157 -21.72 6.87 3.12
N ARG A 158 -22.98 6.85 3.56
CA ARG A 158 -23.93 7.98 3.45
C ARG A 158 -23.83 9.01 4.55
N SER A 159 -23.25 8.63 5.69
CA SER A 159 -23.18 9.53 6.83
C SER A 159 -22.25 10.71 6.54
N PRO A 160 -22.43 11.89 7.13
CA PRO A 160 -21.37 12.87 7.18
C PRO A 160 -20.32 12.44 8.22
N ILE A 161 -19.04 12.48 7.86
CA ILE A 161 -17.90 12.30 8.78
C ILE A 161 -17.10 13.57 8.98
N ILE A 162 -17.07 14.46 7.98
CA ILE A 162 -16.32 15.72 7.99
C ILE A 162 -17.28 16.90 7.83
N GLY A 163 -17.13 17.89 8.71
CA GLY A 163 -17.85 19.16 8.66
C GLY A 163 -17.28 20.13 7.62
N ASP A 164 -17.96 21.25 7.40
CA ASP A 164 -17.54 22.26 6.42
C ASP A 164 -16.16 22.86 6.75
N ASP A 165 -15.80 22.90 8.03
CA ASP A 165 -14.49 23.34 8.52
C ASP A 165 -13.36 22.32 8.27
N GLY A 166 -13.69 21.11 7.78
CA GLY A 166 -12.73 20.03 7.51
C GLY A 166 -12.35 19.21 8.75
N ARG A 167 -13.03 19.38 9.87
CA ARG A 167 -12.85 18.58 11.09
C ARG A 167 -13.86 17.45 11.14
N TYR A 168 -13.61 16.45 11.99
CA TYR A 168 -14.58 15.40 12.25
C TYR A 168 -15.88 15.96 12.84
N MET A 169 -16.99 15.42 12.35
CA MET A 169 -18.31 15.64 12.97
C MET A 169 -18.33 15.04 14.39
N PRO A 170 -19.17 15.55 15.31
CA PRO A 170 -19.25 15.01 16.67
C PRO A 170 -19.51 13.49 16.69
N GLY A 171 -18.67 12.75 17.41
CA GLY A 171 -18.75 11.29 17.51
C GLY A 171 -18.16 10.53 16.33
N ARG A 172 -17.43 11.21 15.44
CA ARG A 172 -16.66 10.61 14.34
C ARG A 172 -15.15 10.74 14.58
N ASP A 173 -14.39 9.81 14.02
CA ASP A 173 -12.94 9.75 14.20
C ASP A 173 -12.22 9.13 12.98
N ALA A 174 -10.90 8.93 13.13
CA ALA A 174 -10.02 8.31 12.14
C ALA A 174 -10.54 6.96 11.62
N ARG A 175 -11.23 6.16 12.46
CA ARG A 175 -11.72 4.83 12.08
C ARG A 175 -12.83 4.92 11.04
N ASP A 176 -13.69 5.93 11.11
CA ASP A 176 -14.72 6.18 10.09
C ASP A 176 -14.08 6.48 8.72
N LEU A 177 -13.00 7.27 8.71
CA LEU A 177 -12.24 7.57 7.50
C LEU A 177 -11.55 6.32 6.95
N LEU A 178 -10.88 5.54 7.80
CA LEU A 178 -10.25 4.26 7.41
C LEU A 178 -11.28 3.29 6.81
N SER A 179 -12.49 3.21 7.38
CA SER A 179 -13.58 2.40 6.84
C SER A 179 -14.00 2.81 5.44
N ARG A 180 -14.11 4.11 5.16
CA ARG A 180 -14.44 4.60 3.81
C ARG A 180 -13.36 4.31 2.79
N ILE A 181 -12.09 4.54 3.16
CA ILE A 181 -10.95 4.23 2.30
C ILE A 181 -10.95 2.73 1.97
N LYS A 182 -11.21 1.87 2.98
CA LYS A 182 -11.32 0.43 2.76
C LYS A 182 -12.48 0.06 1.83
N MET A 183 -13.66 0.67 1.99
CA MET A 183 -14.81 0.41 1.12
C MET A 183 -14.52 0.79 -0.34
N LEU A 184 -13.88 1.93 -0.56
CA LEU A 184 -13.45 2.36 -1.91
C LEU A 184 -12.37 1.43 -2.46
N SER A 185 -11.38 1.05 -1.65
CA SER A 185 -10.36 0.07 -2.03
C SER A 185 -11.00 -1.25 -2.47
N SER A 186 -11.93 -1.80 -1.69
CA SER A 186 -12.66 -3.02 -2.02
C SER A 186 -13.48 -2.90 -3.31
N PHE A 187 -14.18 -1.77 -3.52
CA PHE A 187 -14.87 -1.49 -4.78
C PHE A 187 -13.91 -1.44 -5.97
N GLY A 188 -12.76 -0.80 -5.80
CA GLY A 188 -11.68 -0.76 -6.78
C GLY A 188 -11.16 -2.16 -7.13
N THR A 189 -10.93 -3.00 -6.12
CA THR A 189 -10.58 -4.41 -6.30
C THR A 189 -11.66 -5.15 -7.10
N THR A 190 -12.95 -4.94 -6.81
CA THR A 190 -14.07 -5.53 -7.57
C THR A 190 -14.00 -5.13 -9.05
N VAL A 191 -13.87 -3.83 -9.34
CA VAL A 191 -13.76 -3.31 -10.71
C VAL A 191 -12.56 -3.92 -11.41
N TRP A 192 -11.38 -3.89 -10.79
CA TRP A 192 -10.16 -4.47 -11.36
C TRP A 192 -10.34 -5.95 -11.69
N GLN A 193 -10.82 -6.76 -10.74
CA GLN A 193 -10.94 -8.20 -10.93
C GLN A 193 -11.98 -8.59 -11.98
N LEU A 194 -13.09 -7.86 -12.09
CA LEU A 194 -14.06 -8.07 -13.17
C LEU A 194 -13.47 -7.73 -14.54
N MET A 195 -12.73 -6.63 -14.63
CA MET A 195 -12.20 -6.13 -15.89
C MET A 195 -10.94 -6.88 -16.38
N GLN A 196 -10.27 -7.63 -15.51
CA GLN A 196 -9.14 -8.49 -15.87
C GLN A 196 -9.56 -9.82 -16.51
N VAL A 197 -10.86 -10.18 -16.46
CA VAL A 197 -11.34 -11.38 -17.14
C VAL A 197 -11.38 -11.14 -18.65
N LYS A 198 -10.56 -11.90 -19.39
CA LYS A 198 -10.52 -11.84 -20.86
C LYS A 198 -11.88 -12.24 -21.46
N ASP A 199 -12.25 -11.57 -22.54
CA ASP A 199 -13.42 -11.87 -23.36
C ASP A 199 -14.76 -11.88 -22.59
N ALA A 200 -14.92 -11.00 -21.59
CA ALA A 200 -16.13 -10.85 -20.78
C ALA A 200 -16.83 -9.49 -20.95
N PRO A 201 -17.40 -9.17 -22.14
CA PRO A 201 -18.11 -7.90 -22.37
C PRO A 201 -19.31 -7.68 -21.44
N GLU A 202 -19.89 -8.75 -20.89
CA GLU A 202 -20.95 -8.67 -19.88
C GLU A 202 -20.52 -7.96 -18.60
N ASN A 203 -19.23 -8.03 -18.23
CA ASN A 203 -18.70 -7.35 -17.05
C ASN A 203 -18.73 -5.84 -17.24
N VAL A 204 -18.32 -5.37 -18.43
CA VAL A 204 -18.36 -3.96 -18.80
C VAL A 204 -19.79 -3.45 -18.71
N GLU A 205 -20.74 -4.15 -19.33
CA GLU A 205 -22.15 -3.73 -19.33
C GLU A 205 -22.76 -3.73 -17.93
N ALA A 206 -22.41 -4.70 -17.09
CA ALA A 206 -22.88 -4.75 -15.71
C ALA A 206 -22.36 -3.56 -14.88
N ILE A 207 -21.09 -3.20 -15.02
CA ILE A 207 -20.52 -2.01 -14.36
C ILE A 207 -21.15 -0.74 -14.90
N ARG A 208 -21.32 -0.60 -16.23
CA ARG A 208 -22.02 0.55 -16.83
C ARG A 208 -23.41 0.73 -16.25
N LYS A 209 -24.20 -0.34 -16.15
CA LYS A 209 -25.53 -0.30 -15.52
C LYS A 209 -25.47 0.15 -14.07
N MET A 210 -24.48 -0.31 -13.32
CA MET A 210 -24.26 0.07 -11.92
C MET A 210 -23.92 1.57 -11.79
N LEU A 211 -23.22 2.16 -12.76
CA LEU A 211 -22.83 3.57 -12.79
C LEU A 211 -23.92 4.52 -13.35
N LYS A 212 -24.97 4.01 -14.01
CA LYS A 212 -26.06 4.83 -14.58
C LYS A 212 -26.67 5.85 -13.61
N PRO A 213 -26.87 5.55 -12.31
CA PRO A 213 -27.37 6.53 -11.34
C PRO A 213 -26.50 7.79 -11.21
N LEU A 214 -25.21 7.72 -11.55
CA LEU A 214 -24.29 8.86 -11.55
C LEU A 214 -24.38 9.71 -12.83
N GLY A 215 -25.13 9.26 -13.83
CA GLY A 215 -25.31 9.90 -15.13
C GLY A 215 -24.76 9.09 -16.30
N ASN A 216 -25.39 9.23 -17.47
CA ASN A 216 -25.01 8.48 -18.68
C ASN A 216 -23.56 8.75 -19.10
N GLY A 217 -23.05 9.98 -18.91
CA GLY A 217 -21.66 10.32 -19.25
C GLY A 217 -20.64 9.51 -18.45
N VAL A 218 -20.88 9.27 -17.15
CA VAL A 218 -20.00 8.47 -16.29
C VAL A 218 -20.02 7.00 -16.73
N ALA A 219 -21.22 6.45 -16.97
CA ALA A 219 -21.38 5.07 -17.40
C ALA A 219 -20.74 4.80 -18.77
N GLU A 220 -20.95 5.66 -19.77
CA GLU A 220 -20.43 5.44 -21.12
C GLU A 220 -18.89 5.49 -21.17
N GLN A 221 -18.29 6.42 -20.43
CA GLN A 221 -16.84 6.64 -20.36
C GLN A 221 -16.08 5.60 -19.54
N PHE A 222 -16.76 4.71 -18.82
CA PHE A 222 -16.12 3.74 -17.92
C PHE A 222 -14.99 2.93 -18.59
N ALA A 223 -15.24 2.38 -19.77
CA ALA A 223 -14.27 1.52 -20.46
C ALA A 223 -13.02 2.31 -20.87
N ASP A 224 -13.18 3.53 -21.35
CA ASP A 224 -12.07 4.40 -21.75
C ASP A 224 -11.25 4.83 -20.54
N ARG A 225 -11.91 5.15 -19.42
CA ARG A 225 -11.23 5.49 -18.15
C ARG A 225 -10.48 4.31 -17.57
N TYR A 226 -11.04 3.10 -17.63
CA TYR A 226 -10.34 1.89 -17.22
C TYR A 226 -9.12 1.62 -18.11
N ALA A 227 -9.26 1.75 -19.42
CA ALA A 227 -8.15 1.60 -20.37
C ALA A 227 -7.03 2.62 -20.12
N GLN A 228 -7.38 3.90 -19.88
CA GLN A 228 -6.40 4.92 -19.50
C GLN A 228 -5.69 4.55 -18.18
N PHE A 229 -6.42 4.01 -17.21
CA PHE A 229 -5.86 3.58 -15.93
C PHE A 229 -4.83 2.46 -16.06
N THR A 230 -5.10 1.45 -16.89
CA THR A 230 -4.14 0.35 -17.14
C THR A 230 -2.95 0.77 -17.99
N GLN A 231 -3.08 1.84 -18.78
CA GLN A 231 -2.00 2.37 -19.61
C GLN A 231 -1.05 3.32 -18.87
N ARG A 232 -1.48 3.93 -17.75
CA ARG A 232 -0.69 5.00 -17.09
C ARG A 232 -0.37 4.75 -15.63
N THR A 233 -1.25 4.09 -14.88
CA THR A 233 -1.05 3.85 -13.43
C THR A 233 -0.68 2.39 -13.15
N ARG A 234 -1.53 1.44 -13.57
CA ARG A 234 -1.28 0.00 -13.33
C ARG A 234 -0.84 -0.69 -14.62
N THR A 235 0.34 -0.29 -15.08
CA THR A 235 0.95 -0.76 -16.33
C THR A 235 1.59 -2.15 -16.18
N THR A 236 2.08 -2.71 -17.28
CA THR A 236 2.89 -3.94 -17.23
C THR A 236 4.18 -3.74 -16.44
N ASN A 237 4.72 -2.51 -16.39
CA ASN A 237 5.89 -2.18 -15.57
C ASN A 237 5.51 -2.13 -14.09
N PHE A 238 4.33 -1.58 -13.75
CA PHE A 238 3.78 -1.68 -12.41
C PHE A 238 3.70 -3.13 -11.95
N ASP A 239 3.18 -4.03 -12.80
CA ASP A 239 2.96 -5.46 -12.49
C ASP A 239 4.17 -6.36 -12.78
N ASP A 240 5.36 -5.80 -13.03
CA ASP A 240 6.56 -6.56 -13.34
C ASP A 240 7.00 -7.46 -12.17
N ALA A 241 7.20 -8.75 -12.47
CA ALA A 241 7.42 -9.77 -11.46
C ALA A 241 8.76 -9.64 -10.72
N VAL A 242 9.76 -9.01 -11.33
CA VAL A 242 11.08 -8.82 -10.73
C VAL A 242 11.06 -7.64 -9.77
N SER A 243 10.42 -6.53 -10.16
CA SER A 243 10.27 -5.35 -9.31
C SER A 243 9.41 -5.62 -8.08
N ARG A 244 8.31 -6.37 -8.27
CA ARG A 244 7.34 -6.69 -7.22
C ARG A 244 7.71 -7.87 -6.33
N MET A 245 8.83 -8.56 -6.62
CA MET A 245 9.11 -9.85 -5.98
C MET A 245 9.04 -9.74 -4.46
N ARG A 246 8.30 -10.68 -3.88
CA ARG A 246 8.13 -10.84 -2.45
C ARG A 246 7.75 -12.27 -2.14
N SER A 247 8.20 -12.74 -0.98
CA SER A 247 7.88 -14.07 -0.46
C SER A 247 7.10 -13.92 0.83
N GLU A 248 6.10 -14.75 1.04
CA GLU A 248 5.41 -14.83 2.32
C GLU A 248 6.36 -15.38 3.40
N ARG A 249 6.32 -14.84 4.62
CA ARG A 249 6.98 -15.48 5.78
C ARG A 249 6.25 -16.77 6.11
N VAL A 250 7.01 -17.76 6.58
CA VAL A 250 6.49 -19.06 6.97
C VAL A 250 5.35 -18.91 7.99
N PRO A 251 4.12 -19.35 7.67
CA PRO A 251 3.02 -19.41 8.61
C PRO A 251 3.34 -20.24 9.84
N LEU A 252 2.81 -19.83 11.00
CA LEU A 252 2.83 -20.60 12.23
C LEU A 252 1.42 -21.16 12.49
N ILE A 253 1.32 -22.46 12.75
CA ILE A 253 0.09 -23.12 13.18
C ILE A 253 0.35 -23.75 14.54
N ASP A 254 -0.41 -23.32 15.55
CA ASP A 254 -0.21 -23.69 16.95
C ASP A 254 1.22 -23.40 17.46
N GLY A 255 1.80 -22.28 16.98
CA GLY A 255 3.15 -21.84 17.32
C GLY A 255 4.27 -22.48 16.50
N GLU A 256 3.99 -23.52 15.72
CA GLU A 256 5.00 -24.26 14.96
C GLU A 256 5.05 -23.83 13.48
N PRO A 257 6.25 -23.70 12.88
CA PRO A 257 6.38 -23.32 11.48
C PRO A 257 5.85 -24.41 10.55
N VAL A 258 5.06 -23.99 9.57
CA VAL A 258 4.51 -24.89 8.55
C VAL A 258 5.60 -25.31 7.57
N ASN A 259 5.75 -26.61 7.34
CA ASN A 259 6.56 -27.14 6.25
C ASN A 259 5.75 -27.15 4.94
N GLY A 260 5.47 -25.96 4.41
CA GLY A 260 4.61 -25.78 3.24
C GLY A 260 5.39 -25.59 1.93
N ILE A 261 4.64 -25.44 0.84
CA ILE A 261 5.19 -25.23 -0.51
C ILE A 261 4.89 -23.79 -0.93
N TYR A 262 5.92 -23.07 -1.39
CA TYR A 262 5.71 -21.78 -2.03
C TYR A 262 5.07 -21.97 -3.40
N THR A 263 3.94 -21.32 -3.61
CA THR A 263 3.21 -21.28 -4.89
C THR A 263 2.91 -19.83 -5.26
N SER A 264 2.58 -19.57 -6.51
CA SER A 264 2.25 -18.21 -6.95
C SER A 264 0.95 -17.73 -6.28
N ALA A 265 0.99 -16.54 -5.66
CA ALA A 265 -0.18 -15.90 -5.07
C ALA A 265 -1.34 -15.73 -6.08
N ALA A 266 -1.01 -15.52 -7.36
CA ALA A 266 -1.97 -15.32 -8.43
C ALA A 266 -2.86 -16.55 -8.65
N GLN A 267 -2.30 -17.76 -8.46
CA GLN A 267 -3.05 -19.03 -8.59
C GLN A 267 -4.15 -19.17 -7.54
N HIS A 268 -4.05 -18.43 -6.43
CA HIS A 268 -5.00 -18.44 -5.32
C HIS A 268 -5.87 -17.17 -5.26
N GLY A 269 -5.76 -16.29 -6.26
CA GLY A 269 -6.46 -14.99 -6.25
C GLY A 269 -5.92 -14.00 -5.21
N LEU A 270 -4.70 -14.21 -4.70
CA LEU A 270 -4.06 -13.42 -3.65
C LEU A 270 -3.14 -12.31 -4.18
N GLY A 271 -3.21 -12.04 -5.49
CA GLY A 271 -2.41 -11.02 -6.15
C GLY A 271 -1.03 -11.54 -6.55
N PHE A 272 0.02 -10.82 -6.17
CA PHE A 272 1.39 -11.06 -6.63
C PHE A 272 2.32 -11.54 -5.48
N GLY A 273 3.31 -12.35 -5.84
CA GLY A 273 4.35 -12.88 -4.95
C GLY A 273 4.24 -14.40 -4.77
N ASN A 274 5.08 -14.93 -3.89
CA ASN A 274 5.06 -16.35 -3.52
C ASN A 274 4.40 -16.52 -2.15
N VAL A 275 3.43 -17.43 -2.05
CA VAL A 275 2.65 -17.70 -0.84
C VAL A 275 2.78 -19.16 -0.43
N MET A 276 2.71 -19.42 0.87
CA MET A 276 2.71 -20.73 1.50
C MET A 276 1.31 -21.02 2.03
N VAL A 277 0.42 -21.43 1.13
CA VAL A 277 -0.98 -21.78 1.46
C VAL A 277 -1.30 -23.26 1.19
N THR A 278 -0.29 -24.05 0.80
CA THR A 278 -0.39 -25.49 0.53
C THR A 278 0.74 -26.26 1.22
N SER A 279 0.51 -27.54 1.48
CA SER A 279 1.45 -28.46 2.11
C SER A 279 1.37 -29.82 1.41
N SER A 280 2.48 -30.57 1.34
CA SER A 280 2.46 -31.96 0.86
C SER A 280 1.90 -32.94 1.88
N ASP A 281 1.87 -32.56 3.17
CA ASP A 281 1.18 -33.29 4.23
C ASP A 281 -0.30 -32.87 4.29
N PRO A 282 -1.27 -33.79 4.04
CA PRO A 282 -2.69 -33.49 4.03
C PRO A 282 -3.26 -32.98 5.38
N VAL A 283 -2.67 -33.41 6.51
CA VAL A 283 -3.12 -32.97 7.84
C VAL A 283 -2.70 -31.53 8.08
N VAL A 284 -1.48 -31.19 7.70
CA VAL A 284 -0.96 -29.82 7.76
C VAL A 284 -1.72 -28.92 6.78
N GLU A 285 -2.00 -29.41 5.57
CA GLU A 285 -2.77 -28.66 4.57
C GLU A 285 -4.17 -28.31 5.09
N ALA A 286 -4.91 -29.29 5.64
CA ALA A 286 -6.23 -29.04 6.19
C ALA A 286 -6.23 -28.00 7.32
N ARG A 287 -5.25 -28.06 8.22
CA ARG A 287 -5.09 -27.09 9.32
C ARG A 287 -4.74 -25.69 8.80
N LEU A 288 -3.83 -25.60 7.84
CA LEU A 288 -3.44 -24.34 7.20
C LEU A 288 -4.63 -23.68 6.48
N ARG A 289 -5.35 -24.45 5.67
CA ARG A 289 -6.54 -23.96 4.95
C ARG A 289 -7.62 -23.45 5.91
N ALA A 290 -7.85 -24.17 7.01
CA ALA A 290 -8.77 -23.75 8.06
C ALA A 290 -8.33 -22.44 8.70
N ALA A 291 -7.07 -22.32 9.12
CA ALA A 291 -6.54 -21.11 9.75
C ALA A 291 -6.59 -19.87 8.84
N LEU A 292 -6.42 -20.07 7.53
CA LEU A 292 -6.46 -19.01 6.52
C LEU A 292 -7.88 -18.57 6.13
N HIS A 293 -8.92 -19.33 6.51
CA HIS A 293 -10.28 -19.21 5.93
C HIS A 293 -10.27 -19.33 4.39
N ALA A 294 -9.50 -20.30 3.87
CA ALA A 294 -9.26 -20.48 2.43
C ALA A 294 -10.54 -20.77 1.63
N ASP A 295 -11.52 -21.45 2.23
CA ASP A 295 -12.76 -21.85 1.54
C ASP A 295 -13.74 -20.68 1.29
N ALA A 296 -13.59 -19.57 2.02
CA ALA A 296 -14.42 -18.37 1.84
C ALA A 296 -13.73 -17.33 0.94
N SER A 297 -12.54 -16.87 1.34
CA SER A 297 -11.87 -15.73 0.70
C SER A 297 -10.42 -15.51 1.13
N TYR A 298 -9.80 -16.45 1.86
CA TYR A 298 -8.55 -16.20 2.58
C TYR A 298 -8.66 -15.01 3.56
N GLY A 299 -9.81 -14.89 4.23
CA GLY A 299 -10.18 -13.72 5.04
C GLY A 299 -9.33 -13.48 6.30
N ASN A 300 -8.49 -14.46 6.69
CA ASN A 300 -7.56 -14.34 7.83
C ASN A 300 -6.09 -14.38 7.39
N ILE A 301 -5.81 -14.08 6.11
CA ILE A 301 -4.47 -14.27 5.57
C ILE A 301 -3.43 -13.35 6.19
N ASN A 302 -3.77 -12.15 6.62
CA ASN A 302 -2.82 -11.24 7.30
C ASN A 302 -2.85 -11.44 8.82
N GLY A 303 -3.84 -12.14 9.37
CA GLY A 303 -3.99 -12.43 10.80
C GLY A 303 -3.24 -13.66 11.30
N ILE A 304 -2.89 -14.62 10.44
CA ILE A 304 -2.08 -15.77 10.86
C ILE A 304 -0.65 -15.35 11.27
N ALA A 305 -0.20 -15.83 12.43
CA ALA A 305 1.15 -15.59 12.93
C ALA A 305 2.21 -16.18 11.99
N ARG A 306 3.39 -15.55 11.94
CA ARG A 306 4.46 -15.92 11.00
C ARG A 306 5.82 -15.88 11.65
N GLN A 307 6.71 -16.77 11.21
CA GLN A 307 8.08 -16.83 11.68
C GLN A 307 8.83 -15.55 11.29
N GLY A 308 9.44 -14.89 12.28
CA GLY A 308 10.21 -13.66 12.06
C GLY A 308 9.35 -12.47 11.62
N ALA A 309 8.06 -12.46 11.97
CA ALA A 309 7.21 -11.29 11.86
C ALA A 309 7.75 -10.15 12.75
N PRO A 310 7.91 -8.91 12.23
CA PRO A 310 8.51 -7.81 12.98
C PRO A 310 7.60 -7.19 14.04
N ILE A 311 6.27 -7.22 13.84
CA ILE A 311 5.31 -6.64 14.78
C ILE A 311 4.69 -7.75 15.62
N GLU A 312 4.77 -7.59 16.94
CA GLU A 312 4.30 -8.58 17.90
C GLU A 312 2.75 -8.62 17.96
N PRO A 313 2.15 -9.81 18.14
CA PRO A 313 0.71 -9.91 18.39
C PRO A 313 0.35 -9.36 19.78
N GLY A 314 -0.80 -8.71 19.87
CA GLY A 314 -1.41 -8.24 21.11
C GLY A 314 -2.31 -9.28 21.78
N ALA A 315 -3.16 -8.83 22.71
CA ALA A 315 -4.04 -9.72 23.48
C ALA A 315 -5.08 -10.44 22.61
N SER A 316 -5.48 -9.80 21.50
CA SER A 316 -6.38 -10.38 20.50
C SER A 316 -5.75 -11.49 19.64
N GLY A 317 -4.43 -11.71 19.74
CA GLY A 317 -3.67 -12.58 18.83
C GLY A 317 -3.33 -11.95 17.49
N LEU A 318 -3.88 -10.76 17.20
CA LEU A 318 -3.49 -9.90 16.07
C LEU A 318 -2.53 -8.81 16.56
N PRO A 319 -1.67 -8.26 15.69
CA PRO A 319 -1.02 -6.98 15.93
C PRO A 319 -2.06 -5.93 16.32
N GLU A 320 -1.75 -5.16 17.37
CA GLU A 320 -2.57 -4.04 17.83
C GLU A 320 -1.89 -2.70 17.56
N ARG A 321 -0.57 -2.70 17.37
CA ARG A 321 0.19 -1.49 17.08
C ARG A 321 -0.02 -1.10 15.61
N PRO A 322 -0.49 0.12 15.33
CA PRO A 322 -0.60 0.62 13.97
C PRO A 322 0.80 0.95 13.43
N PHE A 323 0.87 1.15 12.12
CA PHE A 323 2.09 1.54 11.42
C PHE A 323 3.14 0.43 11.39
N MET A 324 4.25 0.70 10.70
CA MET A 324 5.30 -0.28 10.46
C MET A 324 6.35 -0.32 11.57
N MET A 325 5.94 -0.35 12.83
CA MET A 325 6.89 -0.24 13.95
C MET A 325 6.78 -1.41 14.92
N SER A 326 7.91 -2.03 15.22
CA SER A 326 8.06 -3.02 16.29
C SER A 326 8.18 -2.36 17.66
N ALA A 327 8.03 -3.13 18.75
CA ALA A 327 8.20 -2.61 20.10
C ALA A 327 9.63 -2.07 20.31
N LYS A 328 10.60 -2.71 19.66
CA LYS A 328 12.01 -2.36 19.72
C LYS A 328 12.30 -0.99 19.08
N GLU A 329 11.65 -0.68 17.97
CA GLU A 329 11.89 0.57 17.23
C GLU A 329 11.34 1.81 17.95
N ILE A 330 10.28 1.65 18.73
CA ILE A 330 9.66 2.74 19.51
C ILE A 330 10.12 2.75 20.97
N ALA A 331 11.08 1.89 21.33
CA ALA A 331 11.59 1.85 22.69
C ALA A 331 12.30 3.19 23.03
N PRO A 332 12.13 3.75 24.23
CA PRO A 332 12.74 5.04 24.59
C PRO A 332 14.27 5.06 24.49
N ASP A 333 14.93 3.91 24.59
CA ASP A 333 16.37 3.73 24.46
C ASP A 333 16.84 3.47 23.02
N HIS A 334 15.93 3.40 22.05
CA HIS A 334 16.30 3.26 20.64
C HIS A 334 16.96 4.56 20.13
N PRO A 335 18.13 4.52 19.44
CA PRO A 335 18.86 5.74 19.05
C PRO A 335 18.03 6.75 18.24
N VAL A 336 17.15 6.25 17.39
CA VAL A 336 16.30 7.09 16.53
C VAL A 336 15.19 7.80 17.33
N MET A 337 14.81 7.29 18.52
CA MET A 337 13.71 7.84 19.33
C MET A 337 14.09 9.09 20.12
N GLU A 338 15.38 9.43 20.23
CA GLU A 338 15.87 10.54 21.06
C GLU A 338 15.13 11.87 20.82
N ILE A 339 14.84 12.17 19.55
CA ILE A 339 14.10 13.38 19.16
C ILE A 339 12.58 13.14 19.16
N TYR A 340 12.13 12.00 18.62
CA TYR A 340 10.70 11.71 18.46
C TYR A 340 9.94 11.64 19.79
N GLN A 341 10.57 11.18 20.86
CA GLN A 341 9.96 11.12 22.20
C GLN A 341 9.55 12.51 22.75
N ASN A 342 10.13 13.59 22.23
CA ASN A 342 9.83 14.97 22.64
C ASN A 342 8.75 15.63 21.76
N LEU A 343 8.26 14.93 20.73
CA LEU A 343 7.19 15.44 19.89
C LEU A 343 5.87 15.37 20.62
N PHE A 344 5.08 16.44 20.45
CA PHE A 344 3.68 16.48 20.76
C PHE A 344 2.87 16.42 19.47
N ALA A 345 1.74 15.71 19.53
CA ALA A 345 0.76 15.63 18.47
C ALA A 345 -0.58 16.10 19.03
N THR A 346 -1.21 17.03 18.31
CA THR A 346 -2.57 17.44 18.60
C THR A 346 -3.53 16.37 18.10
N ALA A 347 -4.33 15.77 18.97
CA ALA A 347 -5.36 14.82 18.58
C ALA A 347 -6.59 15.51 17.97
N SER A 348 -7.46 14.74 17.33
CA SER A 348 -8.72 15.22 16.73
C SER A 348 -9.67 15.91 17.72
N ASP A 349 -9.61 15.57 19.01
CA ASP A 349 -10.38 16.21 20.09
C ASP A 349 -9.69 17.48 20.67
N GLY A 350 -8.54 17.87 20.13
CA GLY A 350 -7.74 19.00 20.58
C GLY A 350 -6.84 18.71 21.78
N THR A 351 -6.75 17.45 22.24
CA THR A 351 -5.81 17.07 23.30
C THR A 351 -4.38 16.95 22.77
N GLU A 352 -3.41 17.48 23.51
CA GLU A 352 -1.99 17.27 23.24
C GLU A 352 -1.57 15.90 23.77
N ARG A 353 -0.87 15.11 22.93
CA ARG A 353 -0.35 13.79 23.28
C ARG A 353 1.12 13.72 22.92
N THR A 354 1.93 13.06 23.73
CA THR A 354 3.27 12.67 23.29
C THR A 354 3.19 11.74 22.08
N PHE A 355 4.27 11.61 21.31
CA PHE A 355 4.30 10.70 20.16
C PHE A 355 3.88 9.26 20.51
N LEU A 356 4.33 8.73 21.65
CA LEU A 356 3.96 7.39 22.11
C LEU A 356 2.48 7.29 22.51
N GLU A 357 1.95 8.28 23.22
CA GLU A 357 0.51 8.32 23.56
C GLU A 357 -0.37 8.44 22.32
N ALA A 358 0.09 9.16 21.29
CA ALA A 358 -0.59 9.25 20.01
C ALA A 358 -0.61 7.90 19.27
N LEU A 359 0.49 7.15 19.29
CA LEU A 359 0.55 5.78 18.74
C LEU A 359 -0.42 4.84 19.47
N ASP A 360 -0.41 4.87 20.80
CA ASP A 360 -1.28 4.04 21.63
C ASP A 360 -2.76 4.36 21.41
N ALA A 361 -3.11 5.64 21.21
CA ALA A 361 -4.48 6.04 20.89
C ALA A 361 -4.97 5.51 19.54
N HIS A 362 -4.06 5.22 18.61
CA HIS A 362 -4.34 4.61 17.32
C HIS A 362 -4.28 3.07 17.35
N ALA A 363 -4.08 2.44 18.52
CA ALA A 363 -4.07 0.99 18.64
C ALA A 363 -5.38 0.37 18.13
N PHE A 364 -5.24 -0.65 17.28
CA PHE A 364 -6.36 -1.35 16.68
C PHE A 364 -5.96 -2.78 16.31
N PRO A 365 -6.73 -3.82 16.66
CA PRO A 365 -6.44 -5.18 16.21
C PRO A 365 -6.55 -5.27 14.68
N HIS A 366 -5.47 -5.57 13.98
CA HIS A 366 -5.47 -5.77 12.53
C HIS A 366 -4.38 -6.74 12.07
N GLY A 367 -4.65 -7.47 10.99
CA GLY A 367 -3.62 -8.14 10.22
C GLY A 367 -2.74 -7.10 9.54
N VAL A 368 -1.42 -7.31 9.54
CA VAL A 368 -0.43 -6.39 8.96
C VAL A 368 0.29 -7.02 7.78
N GLY A 369 0.47 -6.24 6.72
CA GLY A 369 1.15 -6.68 5.51
C GLY A 369 2.62 -6.99 5.75
N VAL A 370 3.29 -6.19 6.57
CA VAL A 370 4.72 -6.35 6.90
C VAL A 370 5.04 -7.65 7.67
N ASN A 371 4.09 -8.18 8.46
CA ASN A 371 4.23 -9.50 9.09
C ASN A 371 4.07 -10.64 8.09
N ARG A 372 3.37 -10.39 6.98
CA ARG A 372 3.16 -11.38 5.94
C ARG A 372 4.32 -11.43 4.95
N TRP A 373 4.75 -10.28 4.43
CA TRP A 373 5.59 -10.23 3.24
C TRP A 373 7.05 -9.93 3.56
N GLN A 374 7.97 -10.72 3.00
CA GLN A 374 9.39 -10.40 2.84
C GLN A 374 9.59 -9.79 1.44
N PRO A 375 9.65 -8.45 1.31
CA PRO A 375 10.00 -7.80 0.06
C PRO A 375 11.42 -8.19 -0.33
N ASN A 376 11.64 -8.50 -1.60
CA ASN A 376 12.96 -8.82 -2.12
C ASN A 376 13.19 -8.41 -3.58
N GLY A 377 12.17 -7.84 -4.23
CA GLY A 377 12.21 -7.30 -5.58
C GLY A 377 13.03 -6.02 -5.71
N THR A 378 13.29 -5.62 -6.95
CA THR A 378 14.17 -4.47 -7.25
C THR A 378 13.62 -3.17 -6.69
N PHE A 379 12.30 -2.94 -6.72
CA PHE A 379 11.68 -1.74 -6.15
C PHE A 379 11.98 -1.61 -4.65
N ALA A 380 11.81 -2.68 -3.88
CA ALA A 380 12.00 -2.65 -2.44
C ALA A 380 13.48 -2.48 -2.05
N VAL A 381 14.39 -3.14 -2.78
CA VAL A 381 15.84 -2.93 -2.61
C VAL A 381 16.21 -1.48 -2.92
N GLU A 382 15.75 -0.96 -4.05
CA GLU A 382 16.00 0.41 -4.49
C GLU A 382 15.47 1.42 -3.46
N SER A 383 14.27 1.21 -2.92
CA SER A 383 13.68 2.07 -1.88
C SER A 383 14.50 2.06 -0.60
N ASN A 384 14.83 0.86 -0.09
CA ASN A 384 15.58 0.72 1.16
C ASN A 384 16.99 1.30 1.06
N LEU A 385 17.67 1.14 -0.09
CA LEU A 385 18.98 1.77 -0.33
C LEU A 385 18.92 3.31 -0.41
N ARG A 386 17.73 3.89 -0.60
CA ARG A 386 17.47 5.34 -0.50
C ARG A 386 17.01 5.77 0.89
N GLY A 387 16.99 4.87 1.88
CA GLY A 387 16.53 5.19 3.22
C GLY A 387 15.02 5.27 3.35
N LEU A 388 14.28 4.75 2.35
CA LEU A 388 12.83 4.71 2.35
C LEU A 388 12.36 3.29 2.67
N PRO A 389 11.53 3.09 3.70
CA PRO A 389 11.09 1.76 4.08
C PRO A 389 10.19 1.13 3.01
N SER A 390 10.07 -0.20 3.03
CA SER A 390 9.14 -0.97 2.20
C SER A 390 8.40 -2.03 3.03
N ALA A 391 7.09 -2.14 2.89
CA ALA A 391 6.30 -3.17 3.59
C ALA A 391 6.00 -4.39 2.70
N GLY A 392 5.93 -4.19 1.39
CA GLY A 392 5.52 -5.22 0.44
C GLY A 392 6.21 -5.07 -0.91
N ALA A 393 5.72 -4.15 -1.72
CA ALA A 393 6.20 -3.71 -3.03
C ALA A 393 5.38 -2.45 -3.41
N GLN A 394 5.44 -1.97 -4.65
CA GLN A 394 4.50 -0.94 -5.12
C GLN A 394 3.02 -1.32 -4.85
N SER A 395 2.26 -0.34 -4.36
CA SER A 395 0.98 -0.55 -3.69
C SER A 395 -0.17 -0.82 -4.66
N GLY A 396 -0.55 -2.09 -4.80
CA GLY A 396 -1.75 -2.47 -5.55
C GLY A 396 -3.03 -1.90 -4.93
N GLY A 397 -3.07 -1.78 -3.59
CA GLY A 397 -4.21 -1.18 -2.90
C GLY A 397 -4.39 0.31 -3.21
N THR A 398 -3.28 1.03 -3.47
CA THR A 398 -3.35 2.42 -3.94
C THR A 398 -4.00 2.49 -5.32
N CYS A 399 -3.59 1.61 -6.23
CA CYS A 399 -4.23 1.50 -7.54
C CYS A 399 -5.72 1.18 -7.43
N ASP A 400 -6.10 0.29 -6.51
CA ASP A 400 -7.51 -0.05 -6.32
C ASP A 400 -8.33 1.16 -5.85
N VAL A 401 -7.85 1.93 -4.85
CA VAL A 401 -8.56 3.15 -4.43
C VAL A 401 -8.62 4.18 -5.55
N LEU A 402 -7.50 4.49 -6.23
CA LEU A 402 -7.50 5.47 -7.33
C LEU A 402 -8.41 5.04 -8.49
N LEU A 403 -8.46 3.74 -8.80
CA LEU A 403 -9.40 3.19 -9.78
C LEU A 403 -10.85 3.39 -9.35
N ALA A 404 -11.17 3.17 -8.07
CA ALA A 404 -12.50 3.44 -7.53
C ALA A 404 -12.88 4.91 -7.70
N LEU A 405 -12.00 5.84 -7.30
CA LEU A 405 -12.23 7.28 -7.45
C LEU A 405 -12.44 7.65 -8.92
N ASN A 406 -11.58 7.17 -9.83
CA ASN A 406 -11.66 7.45 -11.26
C ASN A 406 -12.95 6.90 -11.90
N THR A 407 -13.41 5.74 -11.42
CA THR A 407 -14.64 5.07 -11.86
C THR A 407 -15.89 5.81 -11.38
N LEU A 408 -15.86 6.36 -10.16
CA LEU A 408 -16.98 7.04 -9.53
C LEU A 408 -17.04 8.54 -9.87
N SER A 409 -15.96 9.11 -10.38
CA SER A 409 -15.88 10.55 -10.69
C SER A 409 -16.82 10.93 -11.84
N ASP A 410 -17.37 12.13 -11.80
CA ASP A 410 -18.07 12.75 -12.92
C ASP A 410 -17.11 13.16 -14.04
N GLU A 411 -15.92 13.63 -13.67
CA GLU A 411 -14.87 14.10 -14.58
C GLU A 411 -13.63 13.19 -14.56
N PRO A 412 -12.79 13.18 -15.61
CA PRO A 412 -11.49 12.51 -15.57
C PRO A 412 -10.60 13.02 -14.43
N LEU A 413 -9.91 12.12 -13.74
CA LEU A 413 -9.06 12.47 -12.59
C LEU A 413 -7.57 12.69 -12.94
N TYR A 414 -7.12 12.30 -14.13
CA TYR A 414 -5.75 12.61 -14.57
C TYR A 414 -5.58 14.12 -14.73
N GLY A 415 -4.57 14.70 -14.07
CA GLY A 415 -4.35 16.15 -14.05
C GLY A 415 -5.19 16.90 -13.01
N ARG A 416 -5.94 16.19 -12.16
CA ARG A 416 -6.77 16.77 -11.08
C ARG A 416 -6.08 16.70 -9.73
N ALA A 417 -4.98 17.45 -9.60
CA ALA A 417 -4.22 17.52 -8.36
C ALA A 417 -5.09 17.89 -7.14
N ASP A 418 -6.09 18.75 -7.33
CA ASP A 418 -7.06 19.17 -6.30
C ASP A 418 -7.88 18.02 -5.69
N VAL A 419 -7.97 16.88 -6.38
CA VAL A 419 -8.67 15.68 -5.90
C VAL A 419 -7.69 14.55 -5.61
N VAL A 420 -6.71 14.35 -6.50
CA VAL A 420 -5.81 13.19 -6.44
C VAL A 420 -4.76 13.33 -5.35
N GLU A 421 -4.21 14.52 -5.09
CA GLU A 421 -3.24 14.73 -4.01
C GLU A 421 -3.85 14.48 -2.62
N PRO A 422 -4.99 15.10 -2.24
CA PRO A 422 -5.65 14.79 -0.96
C PRO A 422 -6.10 13.33 -0.88
N ALA A 423 -6.60 12.74 -1.97
CA ALA A 423 -6.89 11.30 -1.98
C ALA A 423 -5.65 10.48 -1.62
N THR A 424 -4.52 10.77 -2.28
CA THR A 424 -3.24 10.06 -2.13
C THR A 424 -2.72 10.13 -0.71
N LEU A 425 -2.83 11.27 -0.03
CA LEU A 425 -2.48 11.38 1.39
C LEU A 425 -3.31 10.44 2.26
N GLY A 426 -4.63 10.38 2.05
CA GLY A 426 -5.47 9.45 2.79
C GLY A 426 -5.16 7.99 2.49
N ILE A 427 -4.85 7.63 1.23
CA ILE A 427 -4.39 6.28 0.88
C ILE A 427 -3.09 5.97 1.62
N ALA A 428 -2.12 6.88 1.58
CA ALA A 428 -0.82 6.70 2.20
C ALA A 428 -0.95 6.49 3.71
N ALA A 429 -1.74 7.31 4.40
CA ALA A 429 -2.03 7.17 5.82
C ALA A 429 -2.76 5.86 6.15
N PHE A 430 -3.77 5.47 5.36
CA PHE A 430 -4.46 4.18 5.50
C PHE A 430 -3.52 2.99 5.34
N MET A 431 -2.71 3.00 4.28
CA MET A 431 -1.80 1.89 3.98
C MET A 431 -0.69 1.78 5.02
N ASN A 432 -0.17 2.91 5.49
CA ASN A 432 0.83 2.95 6.54
C ASN A 432 0.23 2.47 7.86
N TYR A 433 -0.96 2.95 8.25
CA TYR A 433 -1.68 2.53 9.45
C TYR A 433 -1.79 1.01 9.57
N GLY A 434 -2.19 0.31 8.50
CA GLY A 434 -2.31 -1.15 8.50
C GLY A 434 -0.98 -1.91 8.35
N GLY A 435 0.15 -1.20 8.26
CA GLY A 435 1.45 -1.78 7.92
C GLY A 435 1.43 -2.51 6.57
N TYR A 436 0.58 -2.08 5.64
CA TYR A 436 0.41 -2.69 4.33
C TYR A 436 1.41 -2.16 3.31
N HIS A 437 1.61 -0.84 3.29
CA HIS A 437 2.53 -0.16 2.39
C HIS A 437 3.06 1.16 3.01
N THR A 438 4.24 1.59 2.58
CA THR A 438 4.89 2.86 2.95
C THR A 438 4.49 4.01 2.05
N PHE A 439 4.91 5.22 2.40
CA PHE A 439 4.75 6.39 1.52
C PHE A 439 5.51 6.22 0.20
N ALA A 440 6.67 5.56 0.23
CA ALA A 440 7.45 5.26 -0.98
C ALA A 440 6.71 4.33 -1.95
N GLU A 441 5.84 3.46 -1.44
CA GLU A 441 5.04 2.50 -2.19
C GLU A 441 3.69 3.06 -2.68
N THR A 442 3.24 4.19 -2.13
CA THR A 442 1.87 4.72 -2.31
C THR A 442 1.86 6.09 -2.98
N VAL A 443 2.61 7.06 -2.46
CA VAL A 443 2.56 8.46 -2.91
C VAL A 443 2.97 8.62 -4.37
N PRO A 444 4.07 8.03 -4.87
CA PRO A 444 4.44 8.11 -6.28
C PRO A 444 3.34 7.67 -7.26
N VAL A 445 2.53 6.68 -6.89
CA VAL A 445 1.43 6.16 -7.73
C VAL A 445 0.33 7.22 -7.88
N GLY A 446 -0.01 7.90 -6.78
CA GLY A 446 -0.99 8.98 -6.80
C GLY A 446 -0.48 10.21 -7.53
N MET A 447 0.79 10.58 -7.31
CA MET A 447 1.40 11.74 -7.96
C MET A 447 1.48 11.58 -9.48
N SER A 448 1.70 10.37 -9.99
CA SER A 448 1.72 10.16 -11.45
C SER A 448 0.35 10.47 -12.09
N MET A 449 -0.74 10.16 -11.38
CA MET A 449 -2.08 10.49 -11.80
C MET A 449 -2.39 11.99 -11.63
N ALA A 450 -1.95 12.60 -10.53
CA ALA A 450 -2.14 14.02 -10.25
C ALA A 450 -1.46 14.92 -11.30
N ASN A 451 -0.25 14.57 -11.73
CA ASN A 451 0.53 15.30 -12.74
C ASN A 451 -0.06 15.19 -14.16
N GLY A 452 -0.92 14.20 -14.39
CA GLY A 452 -1.69 14.06 -15.61
C GLY A 452 -0.93 13.47 -16.80
N ASP A 453 0.40 13.56 -16.87
CA ASP A 453 1.19 13.03 -18.00
C ASP A 453 2.17 11.89 -17.67
N ASP A 454 2.34 11.55 -16.39
CA ASP A 454 3.36 10.60 -15.96
C ASP A 454 2.86 9.14 -15.98
N GLU A 455 3.67 8.25 -16.57
CA GLU A 455 3.58 6.81 -16.29
C GLU A 455 4.29 6.52 -14.97
N PHE A 456 3.66 5.75 -14.09
CA PHE A 456 4.34 5.24 -12.90
C PHE A 456 5.28 4.07 -13.26
N ASN A 457 6.60 4.26 -13.06
CA ASN A 457 7.61 3.21 -13.23
C ASN A 457 8.29 2.83 -11.90
N PRO A 458 8.07 1.62 -11.37
CA PRO A 458 8.57 1.18 -10.07
C PRO A 458 10.03 0.68 -10.07
N SER A 459 10.82 0.79 -11.15
CA SER A 459 12.24 0.43 -11.03
C SER A 459 13.10 1.21 -12.00
N SER A 460 14.32 1.50 -11.56
CA SER A 460 15.40 1.99 -12.40
C SER A 460 15.87 0.98 -13.46
N GLY A 461 15.38 -0.26 -13.41
CA GLY A 461 15.71 -1.29 -14.37
C GLY A 461 15.29 -0.90 -15.78
N ALA A 462 16.27 -0.68 -16.66
CA ALA A 462 16.04 -0.33 -18.05
C ALA A 462 15.00 -1.29 -18.67
N MET A 463 13.94 -0.71 -19.24
CA MET A 463 13.05 -1.41 -20.15
C MET A 463 13.88 -2.18 -21.20
N PRO A 464 13.49 -3.38 -21.65
CA PRO A 464 13.94 -3.84 -22.96
C PRO A 464 13.55 -2.76 -23.96
N VAL A 465 14.56 -2.14 -24.59
CA VAL A 465 14.39 -1.02 -25.52
C VAL A 465 13.43 -1.44 -26.63
N SER A 466 12.18 -1.00 -26.56
CA SER A 466 11.25 -1.11 -27.68
C SER A 466 11.57 0.04 -28.64
N ILE A 467 12.24 -0.29 -29.73
CA ILE A 467 12.63 0.66 -30.77
C ILE A 467 11.34 1.13 -31.46
N GLY A 468 10.83 2.31 -31.11
CA GLY A 468 9.72 2.91 -31.86
C GLY A 468 8.78 3.92 -31.18
N GLN A 469 8.99 4.36 -29.94
CA GLN A 469 8.15 5.40 -29.31
C GLN A 469 8.97 6.63 -28.86
N PRO A 470 8.43 7.85 -28.93
CA PRO A 470 9.19 9.09 -28.68
C PRO A 470 9.36 9.44 -27.18
N ILE A 471 10.62 9.68 -26.80
CA ILE A 471 11.24 10.71 -25.91
C ILE A 471 10.43 11.37 -24.77
N PHE A 472 9.56 10.65 -24.08
CA PHE A 472 9.34 10.89 -22.65
C PHE A 472 9.56 9.56 -21.95
N GLU A 473 10.79 9.34 -21.48
CA GLU A 473 11.07 8.17 -20.65
C GLU A 473 10.20 8.26 -19.38
N PRO A 474 9.55 7.16 -18.94
CA PRO A 474 8.80 7.14 -17.69
C PRO A 474 9.70 7.64 -16.56
N LEU A 475 9.17 8.51 -15.68
CA LEU A 475 9.90 8.96 -14.50
C LEU A 475 10.37 7.74 -13.72
N THR A 476 11.69 7.59 -13.59
CA THR A 476 12.30 6.47 -12.87
C THR A 476 12.03 6.58 -11.37
N THR A 477 12.23 5.48 -10.64
CA THR A 477 12.18 5.47 -9.16
C THR A 477 13.02 6.58 -8.53
N ASP A 478 14.14 6.98 -9.14
CA ASP A 478 14.97 8.09 -8.68
C ASP A 478 14.14 9.39 -8.52
N ILE A 479 13.47 9.83 -9.57
CA ILE A 479 12.71 11.09 -9.58
C ILE A 479 11.46 10.98 -8.71
N GLN A 480 10.86 9.80 -8.68
CA GLN A 480 9.68 9.54 -7.87
C GLN A 480 9.97 9.52 -6.36
N HIS A 481 11.18 9.16 -5.95
CA HIS A 481 11.58 9.08 -4.54
C HIS A 481 12.39 10.30 -4.06
N GLU A 482 12.93 11.10 -4.96
CA GLU A 482 13.62 12.35 -4.64
C GLU A 482 12.72 13.27 -3.81
N ASP A 483 13.23 13.77 -2.67
CA ASP A 483 12.51 14.69 -1.78
C ASP A 483 11.10 14.23 -1.33
N LEU A 484 10.83 12.92 -1.37
CA LEU A 484 9.50 12.36 -1.09
C LEU A 484 8.89 12.90 0.21
N TYR A 485 9.60 12.81 1.32
CA TYR A 485 9.09 13.24 2.63
C TYR A 485 8.84 14.75 2.73
N ASN A 486 9.62 15.58 2.04
CA ASN A 486 9.36 17.02 1.96
C ASN A 486 8.08 17.29 1.18
N ARG A 487 7.89 16.61 0.04
CA ARG A 487 6.67 16.73 -0.77
C ARG A 487 5.44 16.28 0.03
N VAL A 488 5.52 15.15 0.73
CA VAL A 488 4.40 14.65 1.54
C VAL A 488 4.06 15.56 2.71
N ALA A 489 5.07 16.07 3.44
CA ALA A 489 4.83 17.05 4.51
C ALA A 489 4.19 18.34 3.98
N ASN A 490 4.63 18.85 2.83
CA ASN A 490 4.05 20.05 2.22
C ASN A 490 2.61 19.80 1.73
N MET A 491 2.34 18.64 1.14
CA MET A 491 0.97 18.25 0.78
C MET A 491 0.09 18.14 2.03
N ALA A 492 0.61 17.56 3.13
CA ALA A 492 -0.13 17.49 4.39
C ALA A 492 -0.52 18.88 4.89
N ILE A 493 0.41 19.83 4.88
CA ILE A 493 0.12 21.23 5.24
C ILE A 493 -0.94 21.86 4.33
N GLY A 494 -0.95 21.52 3.04
CA GLY A 494 -1.87 22.09 2.06
C GLY A 494 -3.29 21.51 2.11
N TYR A 495 -3.43 20.21 2.37
CA TYR A 495 -4.70 19.48 2.21
C TYR A 495 -5.29 18.94 3.50
N THR A 496 -4.58 19.02 4.62
CA THR A 496 -5.10 18.63 5.93
C THR A 496 -5.37 19.87 6.76
N ASN A 497 -6.06 19.69 7.89
CA ASN A 497 -6.18 20.74 8.91
C ASN A 497 -5.23 20.50 10.08
N ALA A 498 -4.22 19.63 9.90
CA ALA A 498 -3.24 19.36 10.94
C ALA A 498 -2.53 20.68 11.31
N PRO A 499 -2.27 20.93 12.60
CA PRO A 499 -1.50 22.10 12.99
C PRO A 499 -0.17 22.15 12.23
N PHE A 500 0.14 23.31 11.67
CA PHE A 500 1.35 23.50 10.90
C PHE A 500 2.59 23.13 11.73
N ASP A 501 2.59 23.50 13.01
CA ASP A 501 3.69 23.24 13.94
C ASP A 501 3.90 21.73 14.16
N ASP A 502 2.84 20.92 14.24
CA ASP A 502 2.94 19.46 14.38
C ASP A 502 3.63 18.85 13.15
N VAL A 503 3.18 19.21 11.94
CA VAL A 503 3.76 18.69 10.69
C VAL A 503 5.21 19.15 10.52
N GLN A 504 5.53 20.40 10.87
CA GLN A 504 6.91 20.88 10.86
C GLN A 504 7.77 20.19 11.92
N ALA A 505 7.25 19.94 13.12
CA ALA A 505 7.99 19.26 14.18
C ALA A 505 8.37 17.83 13.76
N ILE A 506 7.44 17.08 13.15
CA ILE A 506 7.70 15.74 12.59
C ILE A 506 8.77 15.80 11.50
N ARG A 507 8.66 16.74 10.56
CA ARG A 507 9.65 16.93 9.48
C ARG A 507 11.03 17.30 10.04
N ASN A 508 11.08 18.19 11.04
CA ASN A 508 12.32 18.61 11.68
C ASN A 508 12.96 17.47 12.45
N ALA A 509 12.17 16.65 13.16
CA ALA A 509 12.67 15.46 13.84
C ALA A 509 13.34 14.49 12.87
N TYR A 510 12.68 14.18 11.74
CA TYR A 510 13.28 13.35 10.69
C TYR A 510 14.62 13.90 10.21
N GLY A 511 14.67 15.20 9.89
CA GLY A 511 15.89 15.86 9.39
C GLY A 511 17.04 15.87 10.39
N GLN A 512 16.75 16.21 11.66
CA GLN A 512 17.74 16.24 12.73
C GLN A 512 18.27 14.84 13.05
N THR A 513 17.39 13.84 13.16
CA THR A 513 17.79 12.45 13.37
C THR A 513 18.62 11.94 12.19
N HIS A 514 18.24 12.26 10.96
CA HIS A 514 19.03 11.88 9.77
C HIS A 514 20.43 12.52 9.78
N GLU A 515 20.54 13.79 10.18
CA GLU A 515 21.83 14.47 10.31
C GLU A 515 22.71 13.84 11.40
N MET A 516 22.13 13.51 12.56
CA MET A 516 22.82 12.78 13.63
C MET A 516 23.34 11.43 13.13
N LEU A 517 22.47 10.64 12.48
CA LEU A 517 22.86 9.37 11.88
C LEU A 517 23.96 9.55 10.84
N CYS A 518 23.93 10.59 10.00
CA CYS A 518 25.00 10.86 9.04
C CYS A 518 26.33 11.26 9.70
N ASN A 519 26.30 11.82 10.90
CA ASN A 519 27.50 12.16 11.66
C ASN A 519 28.15 10.91 12.27
N GLU A 520 27.34 9.96 12.72
CA GLU A 520 27.80 8.66 13.25
C GLU A 520 28.17 7.67 12.14
N HIS A 521 27.42 7.71 11.03
CA HIS A 521 27.51 6.84 9.86
C HIS A 521 27.65 7.66 8.57
N PRO A 522 28.86 8.16 8.24
CA PRO A 522 29.10 9.02 7.09
C PRO A 522 28.61 8.49 5.74
N GLU A 523 28.54 7.17 5.57
CA GLU A 523 28.02 6.48 4.39
C GLU A 523 26.55 6.82 4.08
N LEU A 524 25.76 7.20 5.09
CA LEU A 524 24.37 7.59 4.93
C LEU A 524 24.21 8.92 4.19
N ARG A 525 25.24 9.76 4.09
CA ARG A 525 25.17 11.02 3.30
C ARG A 525 24.93 10.78 1.80
N HIS A 526 25.27 9.58 1.33
CA HIS A 526 25.03 9.15 -0.05
C HIS A 526 23.66 8.49 -0.25
N MET A 527 22.95 8.18 0.85
CA MET A 527 21.62 7.58 0.81
C MET A 527 20.61 8.58 0.25
N GLY A 528 19.87 8.17 -0.78
CA GLY A 528 18.87 9.01 -1.44
C GLY A 528 19.44 10.11 -2.36
N THR A 529 20.77 10.27 -2.43
CA THR A 529 21.42 11.30 -3.26
C THR A 529 22.19 10.73 -4.44
N VAL A 530 22.31 9.40 -4.52
CA VAL A 530 22.98 8.68 -5.60
C VAL A 530 21.93 7.94 -6.43
N SER A 531 22.01 8.06 -7.76
CA SER A 531 21.16 7.29 -8.68
C SER A 531 21.42 5.79 -8.52
N ILE A 532 20.37 4.98 -8.65
CA ILE A 532 20.50 3.52 -8.65
C ILE A 532 20.22 3.01 -10.06
N GLN A 533 21.04 2.06 -10.52
CA GLN A 533 20.90 1.41 -11.81
C GLN A 533 20.85 -0.10 -11.64
N THR A 534 19.70 -0.70 -11.95
CA THR A 534 19.51 -2.14 -11.85
C THR A 534 19.62 -2.83 -13.21
N THR A 535 20.56 -3.75 -13.35
CA THR A 535 20.73 -4.60 -14.53
C THR A 535 20.13 -5.99 -14.28
N ARG A 536 19.26 -6.47 -15.18
CA ARG A 536 18.74 -7.85 -15.11
C ARG A 536 19.69 -8.80 -15.84
N VAL A 537 20.10 -9.86 -15.17
CA VAL A 537 21.00 -10.89 -15.70
C VAL A 537 20.24 -12.21 -15.78
N GLY A 538 20.04 -12.71 -17.00
CA GLY A 538 19.43 -14.02 -17.22
C GLY A 538 20.40 -15.13 -16.83
N LEU A 539 19.96 -16.01 -15.93
CA LEU A 539 20.61 -17.30 -15.71
C LEU A 539 20.09 -18.24 -16.80
N ASP A 540 20.77 -18.28 -17.95
CA ASP A 540 20.49 -19.28 -18.96
C ASP A 540 20.56 -20.67 -18.30
N ASP A 541 19.61 -21.55 -18.63
CA ASP A 541 19.76 -22.98 -18.34
C ASP A 541 20.96 -23.46 -19.16
N GLN A 542 22.17 -23.34 -18.62
CA GLN A 542 23.33 -24.06 -19.12
C GLN A 542 22.98 -25.55 -19.04
N ARG A 543 22.49 -26.08 -20.17
CA ARG A 543 22.24 -27.50 -20.39
C ARG A 543 23.55 -28.22 -20.65
#